data_AF-A0AAN8WXD0-F1
#
_entry.id   AF-A0AAN8WXD0-F1
#
_cell.length_a   1.000
_cell.length_b   1.000
_cell.length_c   1.000
_cell.angle_alpha   90.00
_cell.angle_beta   90.00
_cell.angle_gamma   90.00
#
_symmetry.space_group_name_H-M   'P 1'
#
loop_
_entity.id
_entity.type
_entity.pdbx_description
1 polymer ?
#
loop_
_entity_poly.entity_id
_entity_poly.type
_entity_poly.pdbx_seq_one_letter_code
_entity_poly.pdbx_strand_id
1 'polypeptide(L)' 'MLRIMADGEVAKALKCVIERVAAATQARNSDIASLCLQPRLVAVSKTKPKEMIIEAYAAGQRHFGENYVQELVEKAHDKE' A
#
# COMPACT_ATOMS: atom_id res chain seq x y z
N MET A 1 15.52 -7.47 10.54
CA MET A 1 14.73 -7.41 11.79
C MET A 1 13.28 -7.12 11.42
N LEU A 2 12.40 -8.12 11.49
CA LEU A 2 10.95 -7.92 11.30
C LEU A 2 10.44 -7.13 12.51
N ARG A 3 10.05 -5.88 12.29
CA ARG A 3 9.39 -5.06 13.31
C ARG A 3 7.95 -5.52 13.38
N ILE A 4 7.58 -6.21 14.46
CA ILE A 4 6.17 -6.51 14.76
C ILE A 4 5.53 -5.17 15.09
N MET A 5 4.60 -4.73 14.22
CA MET A 5 3.81 -3.52 14.43
C MET A 5 2.58 -3.87 15.26
N ALA A 6 2.10 -2.94 16.07
CA ALA A 6 0.89 -3.14 16.86
C ALA A 6 -0.36 -3.11 15.95
N ASP A 7 -1.44 -3.79 16.36
CA ASP A 7 -2.71 -3.81 15.63
C ASP A 7 -3.18 -2.40 15.24
N GLY A 8 -3.47 -2.19 13.96
CA GLY A 8 -3.98 -0.93 13.45
C GLY A 8 -2.89 0.10 13.04
N GLU A 9 -1.61 -0.20 13.23
CA GLU A 9 -0.54 0.70 12.78
C GLU A 9 -0.42 0.77 11.25
N VAL A 10 -0.68 -0.33 10.53
CA VAL A 10 -0.60 -0.34 9.06
C VAL A 10 -1.74 0.50 8.48
N ALA A 11 -2.95 0.38 9.01
CA ALA A 11 -4.10 1.18 8.58
C ALA A 11 -3.85 2.69 8.79
N LYS A 12 -3.28 3.08 9.94
CA LYS A 12 -2.90 4.48 10.22
C LYS A 12 -1.84 4.98 9.26
N ALA A 13 -0.79 4.20 9.03
CA ALA A 13 0.27 4.54 8.10
C ALA A 13 -0.26 4.68 6.66
N LEU A 14 -1.12 3.76 6.23
CA LEU A 14 -1.77 3.79 4.92
C LEU A 14 -2.58 5.07 4.72
N LYS A 15 -3.41 5.44 5.71
CA LYS A 15 -4.19 6.68 5.68
C LYS A 15 -3.29 7.91 5.51
N CYS A 16 -2.22 8.00 6.30
CA CYS A 16 -1.26 9.11 6.20
C CYS A 16 -0.61 9.19 4.80
N VAL A 17 -0.27 8.04 4.20
CA VAL A 17 0.28 8.01 2.83
C VAL A 17 -0.75 8.45 1.79
N ILE A 18 -2.00 7.99 1.89
CA ILE A 18 -3.08 8.40 0.99
C ILE A 18 -3.30 9.92 1.04
N GLU A 19 -3.35 10.50 2.23
CA GLU A 19 -3.49 11.95 2.43
C GLU A 19 -2.33 12.73 1.80
N ARG A 20 -1.09 12.23 1.97
CA ARG A 20 0.10 12.84 1.34
C ARG A 20 0.06 12.77 -0.18
N VAL A 21 -0.38 11.64 -0.75
CA VAL A 21 -0.53 11.47 -2.20
C VAL A 21 -1.62 12.41 -2.74
N ALA A 22 -2.73 12.57 -2.02
CA ALA A 22 -3.80 13.49 -2.38
C ALA A 22 -3.30 14.95 -2.36
N ALA A 23 -2.60 15.37 -1.30
CA ALA A 23 -2.01 16.70 -1.21
C ALA A 23 -1.00 16.97 -2.34
N ALA A 24 -0.12 16.02 -2.63
CA ALA A 24 0.84 16.14 -3.74
C ALA A 24 0.15 16.19 -5.11
N THR A 25 -0.98 15.50 -5.27
CA THR A 25 -1.81 15.50 -6.48
C THR A 25 -2.46 16.86 -6.70
N GLN A 26 -2.94 17.49 -5.63
CA GLN A 26 -3.55 18.83 -5.68
C GLN A 26 -2.53 19.94 -5.94
N ALA A 27 -1.28 19.77 -5.48
CA ALA A 27 -0.21 20.75 -5.66
C ALA A 27 0.46 20.73 -7.05
N ARG A 28 -0.04 19.93 -8.00
CA ARG A 28 0.52 19.87 -9.36
C ARG A 28 0.26 21.16 -10.13
N ASN A 29 1.12 21.44 -11.11
CA ASN A 29 0.89 22.54 -12.05
C ASN A 29 -0.43 22.35 -12.81
N SER A 30 -0.99 23.46 -13.30
CA SER A 30 -2.28 23.49 -13.99
C SER A 30 -2.35 22.55 -15.18
N ASP A 31 -1.25 22.42 -15.91
CA ASP A 31 -1.18 21.61 -17.13
C ASP A 31 -1.41 20.13 -16.80
N ILE A 32 -0.77 19.60 -15.76
CA ILE A 32 -0.97 18.21 -15.33
C ILE A 32 -2.26 18.06 -14.52
N ALA A 33 -2.67 19.07 -13.74
CA ALA A 33 -3.92 19.05 -12.99
C ALA A 33 -5.14 18.89 -13.91
N SER A 34 -5.10 19.51 -15.09
CA SER A 34 -6.16 19.44 -16.11
C SER A 34 -6.40 18.02 -16.67
N LEU A 35 -5.40 17.14 -16.56
CA LEU A 35 -5.49 15.76 -17.05
C LEU A 35 -6.26 14.83 -16.08
N CYS A 36 -6.66 15.32 -14.91
CA CYS A 36 -7.39 14.55 -13.89
C CYS A 36 -6.74 13.19 -13.55
N LEU A 37 -5.41 13.09 -13.64
CA LEU A 37 -4.69 11.84 -13.41
C LEU A 37 -4.58 11.55 -11.91
N GLN A 38 -5.26 10.50 -11.45
CA GLN A 38 -5.10 9.99 -10.09
C GLN A 38 -3.97 8.95 -10.06
N PRO A 39 -2.89 9.19 -9.30
CA PRO A 39 -1.82 8.20 -9.18
C PRO A 39 -2.33 6.96 -8.43
N ARG A 40 -1.87 5.78 -8.87
CA ARG A 40 -2.12 4.51 -8.18
C ARG A 40 -1.09 4.31 -7.08
N LEU A 41 -1.56 4.14 -5.85
CA LEU A 41 -0.71 3.72 -4.74
C LEU A 41 -0.48 2.21 -4.81
N VAL A 42 0.78 1.79 -4.95
CA VAL A 42 1.20 0.38 -4.89
C VAL A 42 1.98 0.15 -3.60
N ALA A 43 1.43 -0.65 -2.69
CA ALA A 43 2.06 -0.98 -1.42
C ALA A 43 3.10 -2.11 -1.61
N VAL A 44 4.36 -1.83 -1.37
CA VAL A 44 5.43 -2.84 -1.51
C VAL A 44 5.44 -3.75 -0.27
N SER A 45 5.10 -5.03 -0.46
CA SER A 45 4.90 -6.03 0.60
C SER A 45 6.02 -7.07 0.71
N LYS A 46 7.06 -6.98 -0.13
CA LYS A 46 8.26 -7.82 -0.01
C LYS A 46 8.80 -7.79 1.42
N THR A 47 9.17 -8.95 1.95
CA THR A 47 9.67 -9.14 3.32
C THR A 47 8.72 -8.72 4.45
N LYS A 48 7.45 -8.38 4.14
CA LYS A 48 6.40 -8.13 5.13
C LYS A 48 5.59 -9.39 5.39
N PRO A 49 5.20 -9.62 6.66
CA PRO A 49 4.38 -10.76 7.04
C PRO A 49 2.95 -10.56 6.53
N LYS A 50 2.20 -11.66 6.36
CA LYS A 50 0.87 -11.65 5.73
C LYS A 50 -0.16 -10.84 6.52
N GLU A 51 -0.03 -10.79 7.84
CA GLU A 51 -0.95 -10.07 8.72
C GLU A 51 -0.97 -8.58 8.39
N MET A 52 0.18 -8.00 8.02
CA MET A 52 0.26 -6.61 7.55
C MET A 52 -0.42 -6.40 6.21
N ILE A 53 -0.38 -7.40 5.32
CA ILE A 53 -1.05 -7.36 4.01
C ILE A 53 -2.56 -7.43 4.21
N ILE A 54 -3.03 -8.34 5.09
CA ILE A 54 -4.43 -8.49 5.47
C ILE A 54 -4.96 -7.19 6.11
N GLU A 55 -4.21 -6.58 7.03
CA GLU A 55 -4.59 -5.31 7.65
C GLU A 55 -4.69 -4.18 6.61
N ALA A 56 -3.68 -4.05 5.73
CA ALA A 56 -3.71 -3.06 4.65
C ALA A 56 -4.91 -3.30 3.71
N TYR A 57 -5.21 -4.56 3.40
CA TYR A 57 -6.35 -4.95 2.58
C TYR A 57 -7.68 -4.58 3.27
N ALA A 58 -7.84 -4.87 4.56
CA ALA A 58 -8.99 -4.46 5.34
C ALA A 58 -9.16 -2.94 5.37
N ALA A 59 -8.05 -2.19 5.40
CA ALA A 59 -8.02 -0.73 5.31
C ALA A 59 -8.24 -0.17 3.89
N GLY A 60 -8.50 -1.02 2.89
CA GLY A 60 -8.87 -0.63 1.53
C GLY A 60 -7.75 -0.67 0.49
N GLN A 61 -6.51 -1.03 0.86
CA GLN A 61 -5.42 -1.22 -0.10
C GLN A 61 -5.72 -2.42 -1.01
N ARG A 62 -5.48 -2.29 -2.31
CA ARG A 62 -5.72 -3.36 -3.29
C ARG A 62 -4.52 -3.66 -4.17
N HIS A 63 -3.63 -2.70 -4.35
CA HIS A 63 -2.48 -2.86 -5.23
C HIS A 63 -1.23 -3.12 -4.40
N PHE A 64 -0.70 -4.32 -4.49
CA PHE A 64 0.50 -4.74 -3.78
C PHE A 64 1.64 -5.03 -4.77
N GLY A 65 2.88 -4.80 -4.34
CA GLY A 65 4.08 -5.05 -5.11
C GLY A 65 4.99 -6.04 -4.40
N GLU A 66 5.32 -7.14 -5.09
CA GLU A 66 6.27 -8.16 -4.64
C GLU A 66 7.48 -8.20 -5.58
N ASN A 67 8.67 -8.36 -5.01
CA ASN A 67 9.91 -8.46 -5.79
C ASN A 67 10.39 -9.91 -5.98
N TYR A 68 9.91 -10.84 -5.15
CA TYR A 68 10.34 -12.24 -5.16
C TYR A 68 9.16 -13.12 -5.52
N VAL A 69 9.31 -13.92 -6.59
CA VAL A 69 8.22 -14.77 -7.12
C VAL A 69 7.80 -15.83 -6.09
N GLN A 70 8.75 -16.38 -5.34
CA GLN A 70 8.48 -17.38 -4.31
C GLN A 70 7.62 -16.79 -3.19
N GLU A 71 7.98 -15.60 -2.66
CA GLU A 71 7.17 -14.91 -1.66
C GLU A 71 5.76 -14.61 -2.18
N LEU A 72 5.64 -14.19 -3.45
CA LEU A 72 4.34 -13.94 -4.07
C LEU A 72 3.49 -15.22 -4.13
N VAL A 73 4.06 -16.33 -4.58
CA VAL A 73 3.37 -17.62 -4.68
C VAL A 73 2.93 -18.12 -3.32
N GLU A 74 3.79 -18.03 -2.31
CA GLU A 74 3.48 -18.41 -0.93
C GLU A 74 2.32 -17.57 -0.38
N LYS A 75 2.40 -16.24 -0.50
CA LYS A 75 1.35 -15.31 -0.03
C LYS A 75 0.03 -15.48 -0.79
N ALA A 76 0.07 -15.79 -2.10
CA ALA A 76 -1.13 -15.92 -2.92
C ALA A 76 -1.89 -17.25 -2.71
N HIS A 77 -1.21 -18.29 -2.25
CA HIS A 77 -1.82 -19.60 -1.95
C HIS A 77 -2.06 -19.83 -0.47
N ASP A 78 -1.72 -18.86 0.39
CA ASP A 78 -2.13 -18.88 1.78
C ASP A 78 -3.67 -18.85 1.85
N LYS A 79 -4.23 -19.69 2.71
CA LYS A 79 -5.68 -19.92 2.80
C LYS A 79 -6.38 -19.01 3.81
N GLU A 80 -5.60 -18.29 4.60
CA GLU A 80 -6.07 -17.29 5.57
C GLU A 80 -6.16 -15.91 4.90
#